data_AF-A0A3M1XYH8-F1
#
_entry.id   AF-A0A3M1XYH8-F1
#
_cell.length_a   1.000
_cell.length_b   1.000
_cell.length_c   1.000
_cell.angle_alpha   90.00
_cell.angle_beta   90.00
_cell.angle_gamma   90.00
#
_symmetry.space_group_name_H-M   'P 1'
#
loop_
_entity.id
_entity.type
_entity.pdbx_description
1 polymer ?
#
loop_
_entity_poly.entity_id
_entity_poly.type
_entity_poly.pdbx_seq_one_letter_code
_entity_poly.pdbx_strand_id
1 'polypeptide(L)'
;MKKALLFFILSILLILLCSALSYGAQTLVAVKVSTPPVLDGKVDSVWKKASPIYVKDGRTDKTIELRALYTDSELFILARYPDSRKDVMHKPWVWDKELKAYKIGPQREDTFAIKWNMEKREVDLSNFSDDDYRADVWYWKAFRTDPVGHADDKLHILSSEKGKKAQKVKSKTGKTRYLHRLGDEGRGCYKRRVVTTYEGDIVPSYEHTQPTGSRADVKAKGNWDGKSWTVEFERKLNTGHDDDIAFDPSAKKRYLFGVSIYGLYGEPIDNSKEYLYGQGRISEKLYLIFK
;
A
#
# COMPACT_ATOMS: atom_id res chain seq x y z
N MET A 1 -29.14 -55.26 -46.25
CA MET A 1 -29.73 -55.62 -44.94
C MET A 1 -28.64 -55.61 -43.87
N LYS A 2 -28.79 -54.73 -42.87
CA LYS A 2 -28.16 -54.75 -41.51
C LYS A 2 -26.63 -54.59 -41.44
N LYS A 3 -26.00 -53.87 -40.50
CA LYS A 3 -26.35 -52.90 -39.44
C LYS A 3 -24.99 -52.55 -38.78
N ALA A 4 -24.81 -51.29 -38.36
CA ALA A 4 -23.86 -50.81 -37.33
C ALA A 4 -22.35 -50.97 -37.64
N LEU A 5 -21.46 -50.03 -37.32
CA LEU A 5 -21.36 -49.32 -36.06
C LEU A 5 -20.62 -47.99 -36.27
N LEU A 6 -21.37 -46.92 -36.02
CA LEU A 6 -20.88 -45.55 -35.82
C LEU A 6 -20.15 -45.53 -34.47
N PHE A 7 -18.85 -45.22 -34.43
CA PHE A 7 -18.23 -44.74 -33.19
C PHE A 7 -17.65 -43.35 -33.43
N PHE A 8 -18.41 -42.41 -32.88
CA PHE A 8 -18.14 -41.00 -32.65
C PHE A 8 -16.72 -40.82 -32.05
N ILE A 9 -15.80 -40.20 -32.79
CA ILE A 9 -14.68 -39.46 -32.20
C ILE A 9 -15.07 -37.99 -32.34
N LEU A 10 -15.96 -37.55 -31.44
CA LEU A 10 -16.25 -36.13 -31.28
C LEU A 10 -15.09 -35.54 -30.49
N SER A 11 -14.25 -34.79 -31.20
CA SER A 11 -13.17 -33.98 -30.66
C SER A 11 -13.71 -32.98 -29.63
N ILE A 12 -13.76 -33.35 -28.36
CA ILE A 12 -13.87 -32.41 -27.26
C ILE A 12 -12.45 -31.93 -26.94
N LEU A 13 -11.94 -31.05 -27.79
CA LEU A 13 -10.83 -30.19 -27.42
C LEU A 13 -11.43 -29.08 -26.53
N LEU A 14 -11.61 -29.40 -25.25
CA LEU A 14 -11.90 -28.40 -24.23
C LEU A 14 -10.63 -27.56 -24.07
N ILE A 15 -10.49 -26.55 -24.94
CA ILE A 15 -9.54 -25.48 -24.74
C ILE A 15 -10.02 -24.77 -23.47
N LEU A 16 -9.43 -25.14 -22.33
CA LEU A 16 -9.35 -24.24 -21.19
C LEU A 16 -8.59 -23.00 -21.69
N LEU A 17 -9.32 -22.04 -22.24
CA LEU A 17 -8.91 -20.65 -22.21
C LEU A 17 -8.94 -20.27 -20.74
N CYS A 18 -7.85 -20.60 -20.05
CA CYS A 18 -7.42 -19.88 -18.87
C CYS A 18 -7.11 -18.47 -19.38
N SER A 19 -8.16 -17.66 -19.53
CA SER A 19 -8.01 -16.23 -19.65
C SER A 19 -7.45 -15.81 -18.30
N ALA A 20 -6.12 -15.66 -18.25
CA ALA A 20 -5.54 -14.80 -17.25
C ALA A 20 -6.30 -13.47 -17.40
N LEU A 21 -7.15 -13.14 -16.43
CA LEU A 21 -7.75 -11.83 -16.32
C LEU A 21 -6.60 -10.85 -16.21
N SER A 22 -6.19 -10.31 -17.34
CA SER A 22 -5.34 -9.13 -17.39
C SER A 22 -6.22 -7.99 -16.91
N TYR A 23 -6.20 -7.72 -15.61
CA TYR A 23 -6.87 -6.56 -15.06
C TYR A 23 -6.22 -5.32 -15.67
N GLY A 24 -6.98 -4.67 -16.54
CA GLY A 24 -6.52 -3.53 -17.32
C GLY A 24 -6.23 -2.32 -16.43
N ALA A 25 -5.50 -1.36 -16.99
CA ALA A 25 -5.30 -0.07 -16.37
C ALA A 25 -6.65 0.55 -15.94
N GLN A 26 -6.79 0.91 -14.65
CA GLN A 26 -8.00 1.56 -14.13
C GLN A 26 -7.76 3.05 -13.85
N THR A 27 -8.81 3.85 -13.94
CA THR A 27 -8.75 5.30 -13.67
C THR A 27 -9.60 5.64 -12.45
N LEU A 28 -8.94 6.16 -11.41
CA LEU A 28 -9.58 6.76 -10.24
C LEU A 28 -9.85 8.24 -10.54
N VAL A 29 -11.12 8.64 -10.45
CA VAL A 29 -11.54 10.02 -10.69
C VAL A 29 -11.66 10.75 -9.35
N ALA A 30 -10.81 11.74 -9.11
CA ALA A 30 -10.97 12.68 -8.02
C ALA A 30 -12.05 13.70 -8.36
N VAL A 31 -13.10 13.77 -7.54
CA VAL A 31 -14.23 14.69 -7.72
C VAL A 31 -14.07 15.91 -6.82
N LYS A 32 -14.25 17.11 -7.38
CA LYS A 32 -14.13 18.35 -6.61
C LYS A 32 -15.26 18.49 -5.58
N VAL A 33 -14.92 18.89 -4.36
CA VAL A 33 -15.87 19.17 -3.28
C VAL A 33 -15.51 20.46 -2.56
N SER A 34 -16.54 21.18 -2.10
CA SER A 34 -16.38 22.40 -1.27
C SER A 34 -16.26 22.10 0.22
N THR A 35 -16.79 20.95 0.66
CA THR A 35 -16.68 20.47 2.04
C THR A 35 -15.91 19.16 2.02
N PRO A 36 -14.71 19.10 2.65
CA PRO A 36 -13.90 17.88 2.68
C PRO A 36 -14.54 16.80 3.58
N PRO A 37 -14.16 15.52 3.40
CA PRO A 37 -14.50 14.46 4.35
C PRO A 37 -13.84 14.68 5.71
N VAL A 38 -14.39 14.06 6.76
CA VAL A 38 -13.74 13.99 8.07
C VAL A 38 -12.85 12.75 8.09
N LEU A 39 -11.56 12.89 8.41
CA LEU A 39 -10.65 11.74 8.48
C LEU A 39 -10.87 10.96 9.78
N ASP A 40 -11.84 10.05 9.77
CA ASP A 40 -12.18 9.21 10.92
C ASP A 40 -12.23 7.70 10.59
N GLY A 41 -11.90 7.33 9.36
CA GLY A 41 -11.96 5.97 8.84
C GLY A 41 -13.39 5.52 8.50
N LYS A 42 -14.31 6.43 8.19
CA LYS A 42 -15.69 6.09 7.80
C LYS A 42 -16.05 6.61 6.42
N VAL A 43 -16.99 5.92 5.78
CA VAL A 43 -17.53 6.35 4.49
C VAL A 43 -18.67 7.35 4.72
N ASP A 44 -18.31 8.60 4.98
CA ASP A 44 -19.21 9.75 5.04
C ASP A 44 -20.05 9.96 3.76
N SER A 45 -21.11 10.76 3.88
CA SER A 45 -22.00 11.07 2.75
C SER A 45 -21.27 11.75 1.57
N VAL A 46 -20.23 12.54 1.83
CA VAL A 46 -19.46 13.23 0.78
C VAL A 46 -18.73 12.24 -0.14
N TRP A 47 -18.30 11.09 0.38
CA TRP A 47 -17.66 10.04 -0.43
C TRP A 47 -18.59 9.44 -1.49
N LYS A 48 -19.91 9.59 -1.34
CA LYS A 48 -20.88 9.16 -2.36
C LYS A 48 -20.86 10.02 -3.63
N LYS A 49 -20.21 11.18 -3.60
CA LYS A 49 -20.00 12.03 -4.79
C LYS A 49 -18.97 11.44 -5.76
N ALA A 50 -18.05 10.62 -5.28
CA ALA A 50 -17.07 9.93 -6.11
C ALA A 50 -17.50 8.49 -6.39
N SER A 51 -17.44 8.09 -7.65
CA SER A 51 -17.64 6.70 -8.05
C SER A 51 -16.45 5.84 -7.58
N PRO A 52 -16.69 4.69 -6.93
CA PRO A 52 -15.61 3.79 -6.55
C PRO A 52 -15.02 3.08 -7.76
N ILE A 53 -13.74 2.75 -7.66
CA ILE A 53 -13.12 1.68 -8.45
C ILE A 53 -12.77 0.50 -7.54
N TYR A 54 -12.60 -0.68 -8.15
CA TYR A 54 -12.32 -1.93 -7.44
C TYR A 54 -11.06 -2.57 -8.01
N VAL A 55 -10.02 -2.62 -7.19
CA VAL A 55 -8.68 -3.10 -7.56
C VAL A 55 -8.43 -4.44 -6.89
N LYS A 56 -7.81 -5.40 -7.58
CA LYS A 56 -7.43 -6.67 -6.98
C LYS A 56 -6.05 -6.60 -6.35
N ASP A 57 -5.92 -6.98 -5.08
CA ASP A 57 -4.62 -7.14 -4.44
C ASP A 57 -3.81 -8.26 -5.12
N GLY A 58 -2.58 -7.94 -5.52
CA GLY A 58 -1.73 -8.86 -6.27
C GLY A 58 -1.22 -10.07 -5.50
N ARG A 59 -1.50 -10.17 -4.20
CA ARG A 59 -1.07 -11.30 -3.37
C ARG A 59 -2.21 -12.28 -3.07
N THR A 60 -3.43 -11.78 -2.89
CA THR A 60 -4.58 -12.53 -2.37
C THR A 60 -5.85 -12.42 -3.22
N ASP A 61 -5.85 -11.60 -4.27
CA ASP A 61 -7.05 -11.26 -5.05
C ASP A 61 -8.18 -10.61 -4.21
N LYS A 62 -7.87 -10.14 -3.00
CA LYS A 62 -8.78 -9.32 -2.20
C LYS A 62 -9.12 -8.05 -2.97
N THR A 63 -10.41 -7.71 -3.00
CA THR A 63 -10.88 -6.48 -3.63
C THR A 63 -10.66 -5.28 -2.71
N ILE A 64 -9.98 -4.27 -3.25
CA ILE A 64 -9.75 -2.97 -2.64
C ILE A 64 -10.68 -1.97 -3.32
N GLU A 65 -11.60 -1.37 -2.57
CA GLU A 65 -12.40 -0.23 -3.03
C GLU A 65 -11.59 1.06 -2.87
N LEU A 66 -11.52 1.90 -3.92
CA LEU A 66 -10.87 3.20 -3.88
C LEU A 66 -11.83 4.32 -4.30
N ARG A 67 -11.77 5.45 -3.61
CA ARG A 67 -12.43 6.71 -4.00
C ARG A 67 -11.47 7.88 -3.84
N ALA A 68 -11.69 8.94 -4.62
CA ALA A 68 -10.91 10.16 -4.53
C ALA A 68 -11.79 11.40 -4.55
N LEU A 69 -11.47 12.37 -3.70
CA LEU A 69 -12.07 13.70 -3.68
C LEU A 69 -10.94 14.73 -3.65
N TYR A 70 -11.21 15.96 -4.03
CA TYR A 70 -10.26 17.06 -3.85
C TYR A 70 -10.97 18.39 -3.59
N THR A 71 -10.30 19.31 -2.93
CA THR A 71 -10.70 20.71 -2.74
C THR A 71 -9.83 21.59 -3.66
N ASP A 72 -9.79 22.90 -3.42
CA ASP A 72 -8.84 23.77 -4.11
C ASP A 72 -7.38 23.50 -3.71
N SER A 73 -7.13 22.87 -2.57
CA SER A 73 -5.79 22.74 -1.98
C SER A 73 -5.42 21.33 -1.52
N GLU A 74 -6.36 20.42 -1.32
CA GLU A 74 -6.10 19.08 -0.79
C GLU A 74 -6.65 17.96 -1.68
N LEU A 75 -5.95 16.83 -1.71
CA LEU A 75 -6.38 15.55 -2.25
C LEU A 75 -6.76 14.62 -1.09
N PHE A 76 -7.89 13.94 -1.25
CA PHE A 76 -8.38 12.92 -0.32
C PHE A 76 -8.52 11.59 -1.03
N ILE A 77 -8.00 10.52 -0.44
CA ILE A 77 -8.15 9.15 -0.94
C ILE A 77 -8.76 8.28 0.15
N LEU A 78 -9.82 7.56 -0.19
CA LEU A 78 -10.39 6.51 0.66
C LEU A 78 -10.04 5.15 0.07
N ALA A 79 -9.60 4.24 0.94
CA ALA A 79 -9.39 2.83 0.63
C ALA A 79 -10.18 1.96 1.60
N ARG A 80 -10.91 0.97 1.08
CA ARG A 80 -11.57 -0.06 1.90
C ARG A 80 -11.19 -1.45 1.41
N TYR A 81 -10.75 -2.31 2.32
CA TYR A 81 -10.36 -3.68 1.99
C TYR A 81 -10.76 -4.67 3.08
N PRO A 82 -11.13 -5.92 2.70
CA PRO A 82 -11.55 -6.94 3.66
C PRO A 82 -10.38 -7.49 4.45
N ASP A 83 -10.51 -7.50 5.77
CA ASP A 83 -9.59 -8.16 6.69
C ASP A 83 -10.34 -8.83 7.84
N SER A 84 -10.16 -10.13 7.97
CA SER A 84 -10.79 -10.94 9.02
C SER A 84 -10.12 -10.76 10.38
N ARG A 85 -8.95 -10.12 10.43
CA ARG A 85 -8.25 -9.80 11.68
C ARG A 85 -7.99 -8.31 11.77
N LYS A 86 -7.89 -7.84 13.01
CA LYS A 86 -7.45 -6.49 13.34
C LYS A 86 -6.05 -6.58 13.94
N ASP A 87 -5.04 -6.48 13.09
CA ASP A 87 -3.66 -6.57 13.52
C ASP A 87 -3.11 -5.15 13.80
N VAL A 88 -3.03 -4.79 15.09
CA VAL A 88 -2.61 -3.45 15.57
C VAL A 88 -1.36 -3.50 16.44
N MET A 89 -0.49 -4.50 16.25
CA MET A 89 0.80 -4.61 16.93
C MET A 89 1.91 -4.89 15.93
N HIS A 90 3.08 -4.29 16.12
CA HIS A 90 4.22 -4.54 15.25
C HIS A 90 5.48 -4.91 16.04
N LYS A 91 5.95 -6.15 15.88
CA LYS A 91 7.19 -6.65 16.49
C LYS A 91 7.30 -6.28 17.98
N PRO A 92 6.29 -6.53 18.82
CA PRO A 92 6.36 -6.16 20.23
C PRO A 92 7.54 -6.86 20.90
N TRP A 93 8.00 -6.32 22.02
CA TRP A 93 8.88 -7.04 22.92
C TRP A 93 8.06 -8.04 23.73
N VAL A 94 8.44 -9.31 23.70
CA VAL A 94 7.80 -10.40 24.44
C VAL A 94 8.78 -10.89 25.50
N TRP A 95 8.35 -10.88 26.75
CA TRP A 95 9.18 -11.28 27.88
C TRP A 95 9.43 -12.79 27.85
N ASP A 96 10.70 -13.17 27.89
CA ASP A 96 11.13 -14.53 28.11
C ASP A 96 11.44 -14.72 29.59
N LYS A 97 10.61 -15.52 30.29
CA LYS A 97 10.71 -15.74 31.74
C LYS A 97 11.97 -16.50 32.13
N GLU A 98 12.47 -17.39 31.27
CA GLU A 98 13.66 -18.20 31.54
C GLU A 98 14.92 -17.36 31.36
N LEU A 99 14.99 -16.60 30.26
CA LEU A 99 16.14 -15.74 29.96
C LEU A 99 16.11 -14.42 30.72
N LYS A 100 14.99 -14.07 31.36
CA LYS A 100 14.74 -12.78 32.00
C LYS A 100 15.08 -11.61 31.08
N ALA A 101 14.67 -11.71 29.82
CA ALA A 101 14.99 -10.76 28.77
C ALA A 101 13.85 -10.67 27.74
N TYR A 102 13.79 -9.58 26.99
CA TYR A 102 12.83 -9.42 25.90
C TYR A 102 13.32 -10.02 24.59
N LYS A 103 12.42 -10.72 23.89
CA LYS A 103 12.56 -11.17 22.49
C LYS A 103 11.59 -10.39 21.60
N ILE A 104 11.86 -10.36 20.30
CA ILE A 104 10.93 -9.74 19.33
C ILE A 104 9.81 -10.72 18.99
N GLY A 105 8.57 -10.31 19.21
CA GLY A 105 7.36 -11.04 18.88
C GLY A 105 7.06 -11.12 17.38
N PRO A 106 6.31 -12.14 16.94
CA PRO A 106 6.00 -12.38 15.53
C PRO A 106 4.93 -11.42 14.97
N GLN A 107 4.18 -10.71 15.82
CA GLN A 107 3.05 -9.88 15.43
C GLN A 107 3.46 -8.83 14.39
N ARG A 108 2.59 -8.61 13.41
CA ARG A 108 2.74 -7.60 12.35
C ARG A 108 1.42 -6.89 12.21
N GLU A 109 1.47 -5.57 12.14
CA GLU A 109 0.30 -4.72 11.97
C GLU A 109 -0.25 -4.78 10.54
N ASP A 110 -1.54 -4.45 10.39
CA ASP A 110 -2.16 -4.20 9.10
C ASP A 110 -1.64 -2.92 8.47
N THR A 111 -1.67 -2.87 7.13
CA THR A 111 -1.12 -1.74 6.40
C THR A 111 -1.89 -1.41 5.14
N PHE A 112 -1.73 -0.18 4.66
CA PHE A 112 -2.14 0.23 3.33
C PHE A 112 -1.12 1.20 2.77
N ALA A 113 -0.67 0.98 1.54
CA ALA A 113 0.29 1.85 0.87
C ALA A 113 -0.27 2.33 -0.46
N ILE A 114 -0.06 3.61 -0.74
CA ILE A 114 -0.21 4.22 -2.06
C ILE A 114 1.19 4.58 -2.54
N LYS A 115 1.51 4.26 -3.79
CA LYS A 115 2.81 4.55 -4.39
C LYS A 115 2.60 5.31 -5.70
N TRP A 116 3.06 6.55 -5.74
CA TRP A 116 2.91 7.48 -6.85
C TRP A 116 4.15 7.49 -7.73
N ASN A 117 3.98 7.45 -9.05
CA ASN A 117 5.08 7.62 -9.98
C ASN A 117 5.55 9.08 -10.01
N MET A 118 6.84 9.32 -9.75
CA MET A 118 7.44 10.65 -9.87
C MET A 118 8.19 10.84 -11.18
N GLU A 119 8.29 9.80 -12.02
CA GLU A 119 8.97 9.89 -13.31
C GLU A 119 8.12 10.62 -14.35
N LYS A 120 8.78 11.29 -15.30
CA LYS A 120 8.12 11.92 -16.46
C LYS A 120 7.49 10.89 -17.42
N ARG A 121 7.94 9.64 -17.34
CA ARG A 121 7.46 8.51 -18.14
C ARG A 121 6.68 7.54 -17.26
N GLU A 122 5.87 6.70 -17.89
CA GLU A 122 5.33 5.54 -17.19
C GLU A 122 6.43 4.54 -16.86
N VAL A 123 6.28 3.91 -15.70
CA VAL A 123 7.17 2.85 -15.19
C VAL A 123 6.34 1.74 -14.59
N ASP A 124 6.91 0.55 -14.48
CA ASP A 124 6.38 -0.48 -13.58
C ASP A 124 6.78 -0.12 -12.13
N LEU A 125 5.79 0.29 -11.33
CA LEU A 125 5.97 0.69 -9.92
C LEU A 125 6.24 -0.50 -8.98
N SER A 126 6.23 -1.73 -9.48
CA SER A 126 6.63 -2.90 -8.71
C SER A 126 8.05 -2.76 -8.16
N ASN A 127 8.28 -3.29 -6.96
CA ASN A 127 9.63 -3.42 -6.40
C ASN A 127 10.49 -4.43 -7.17
N PHE A 128 9.91 -5.18 -8.11
CA PHE A 128 10.58 -6.16 -8.97
C PHE A 128 10.68 -5.67 -10.42
N SER A 129 10.52 -4.36 -10.64
CA SER A 129 10.61 -3.77 -11.97
C SER A 129 12.03 -3.77 -12.53
N ASP A 130 12.13 -3.78 -13.85
CA ASP A 130 13.37 -3.48 -14.57
C ASP A 130 13.62 -1.99 -14.75
N ASP A 131 12.58 -1.16 -14.58
CA ASP A 131 12.67 0.29 -14.67
C ASP A 131 13.43 0.87 -13.47
N ASP A 132 14.27 1.86 -13.75
CA ASP A 132 14.65 2.85 -12.76
C ASP A 132 13.45 3.79 -12.51
N TYR A 133 13.14 4.06 -11.24
CA TYR A 133 12.11 5.02 -10.86
C TYR A 133 12.34 5.62 -9.47
N ARG A 134 11.78 6.82 -9.28
CA ARG A 134 11.41 7.44 -8.02
C ARG A 134 9.89 7.35 -7.81
N ALA A 135 9.50 7.15 -6.55
CA ALA A 135 8.10 7.12 -6.18
C ALA A 135 7.87 7.71 -4.79
N ASP A 136 6.90 8.61 -4.70
CA ASP A 136 6.31 9.11 -3.46
C ASP A 136 5.40 8.01 -2.90
N VAL A 137 5.49 7.72 -1.59
CA VAL A 137 4.84 6.59 -0.94
C VAL A 137 4.15 7.01 0.35
N TRP A 138 2.82 7.03 0.30
CA TRP A 138 1.97 7.21 1.48
C TRP A 138 1.73 5.87 2.13
N TYR A 139 2.26 5.68 3.34
CA TYR A 139 2.26 4.35 3.95
C TYR A 139 1.61 4.31 5.34
N TRP A 140 0.29 4.09 5.36
CA TRP A 140 -0.48 3.89 6.57
C TRP A 140 -0.19 2.53 7.22
N LYS A 141 -0.12 2.53 8.55
CA LYS A 141 0.14 1.33 9.37
C LYS A 141 -0.67 1.40 10.65
N ALA A 142 -1.40 0.32 10.92
CA ALA A 142 -2.41 0.28 11.96
C ALA A 142 -1.86 0.53 13.37
N PHE A 143 -0.59 0.19 13.64
CA PHE A 143 0.05 0.44 14.94
C PHE A 143 0.96 1.67 14.91
N ARG A 144 1.82 1.79 13.90
CA ARG A 144 2.92 2.75 13.93
C ARG A 144 2.55 4.17 13.48
N THR A 145 1.51 4.34 12.66
CA THR A 145 1.18 5.66 12.11
C THR A 145 -0.28 6.06 12.39
N ASP A 146 -1.21 5.11 12.39
CA ASP A 146 -2.63 5.38 12.67
C ASP A 146 -2.90 6.10 14.00
N PRO A 147 -2.24 5.75 15.13
CA PRO A 147 -2.51 6.40 16.41
C PRO A 147 -2.11 7.87 16.46
N VAL A 148 -1.22 8.33 15.57
CA VAL A 148 -0.83 9.74 15.47
C VAL A 148 -1.57 10.49 14.36
N GLY A 149 -2.50 9.85 13.65
CA GLY A 149 -3.31 10.48 12.61
C GLY A 149 -2.57 10.78 11.31
N HIS A 150 -1.48 10.06 11.03
CA HIS A 150 -0.66 10.28 9.84
C HIS A 150 -0.36 8.95 9.12
N ALA A 151 0.03 9.05 7.86
CA ALA A 151 0.77 8.00 7.18
C ALA A 151 2.27 8.29 7.27
N ASP A 152 3.08 7.25 7.14
CA ASP A 152 4.51 7.47 6.91
C ASP A 152 4.68 8.00 5.48
N ASP A 153 5.19 9.23 5.32
CA ASP A 153 5.61 9.77 4.03
C ASP A 153 7.03 9.33 3.68
N LYS A 154 7.22 8.89 2.43
CA LYS A 154 8.46 8.24 1.99
C LYS A 154 8.74 8.39 0.50
N LEU A 155 10.02 8.57 0.20
CA LEU A 155 10.59 8.33 -1.11
C LEU A 155 11.12 6.91 -1.28
N HIS A 156 10.59 6.20 -2.28
CA HIS A 156 11.17 4.96 -2.80
C HIS A 156 11.95 5.21 -4.10
N ILE A 157 13.16 4.66 -4.17
CA ILE A 157 13.97 4.67 -5.40
C ILE A 157 14.31 3.23 -5.74
N LEU A 158 14.00 2.78 -6.96
CA LEU A 158 14.50 1.53 -7.50
C LEU A 158 15.53 1.87 -8.58
N SER A 159 16.77 1.40 -8.41
CA SER A 159 17.84 1.67 -9.37
C SER A 159 18.76 0.46 -9.57
N SER A 160 19.60 0.53 -10.59
CA SER A 160 20.72 -0.40 -10.79
C SER A 160 21.90 -0.14 -9.83
N GLU A 161 21.94 1.06 -9.23
CA GLU A 161 23.02 1.50 -8.36
C GLU A 161 22.85 1.03 -6.92
N LYS A 162 23.92 0.45 -6.36
CA LYS A 162 23.94 0.03 -4.95
C LYS A 162 24.08 1.27 -4.05
N GLY A 163 23.10 1.49 -3.18
CA GLY A 163 23.19 2.51 -2.13
C GLY A 163 23.39 1.95 -0.72
N LYS A 164 23.65 2.87 0.21
CA LYS A 164 23.74 2.58 1.64
C LYS A 164 22.37 2.13 2.15
N LYS A 165 22.30 0.96 2.80
CA LYS A 165 21.06 0.32 3.31
C LYS A 165 20.02 -0.02 2.23
N ALA A 166 20.35 0.08 0.95
CA ALA A 166 19.44 -0.34 -0.12
C ALA A 166 19.24 -1.86 -0.08
N GLN A 167 18.00 -2.29 -0.30
CA GLN A 167 17.64 -3.69 -0.33
C GLN A 167 17.91 -4.24 -1.73
N LYS A 168 18.74 -5.28 -1.82
CA LYS A 168 18.97 -6.00 -3.07
C LYS A 168 17.71 -6.79 -3.42
N VAL A 169 17.19 -6.59 -4.63
CA VAL A 169 16.03 -7.32 -5.17
C VAL A 169 16.37 -7.85 -6.57
N LYS A 170 15.71 -8.93 -6.99
CA LYS A 170 15.79 -9.42 -8.38
C LYS A 170 14.57 -8.93 -9.13
N SER A 171 14.76 -8.38 -10.32
CA SER A 171 13.66 -7.95 -11.18
C SER A 171 12.93 -9.15 -11.80
N LYS A 172 11.81 -8.87 -12.48
CA LYS A 172 11.05 -9.85 -13.26
C LYS A 172 11.89 -10.57 -14.33
N THR A 173 12.87 -9.89 -14.94
CA THR A 173 13.80 -10.49 -15.90
C THR A 173 15.09 -11.00 -15.26
N GLY A 174 15.18 -11.00 -13.93
CA GLY A 174 16.31 -11.54 -13.17
C GLY A 174 17.47 -10.56 -12.94
N LYS A 175 17.33 -9.29 -13.34
CA LYS A 175 18.36 -8.26 -13.10
C LYS A 175 18.52 -8.00 -11.61
N THR A 176 19.75 -7.72 -11.17
CA THR A 176 19.99 -7.20 -9.83
C THR A 176 19.58 -5.73 -9.78
N ARG A 177 18.75 -5.39 -8.81
CA ARG A 177 18.25 -4.03 -8.57
C ARG A 177 18.40 -3.70 -7.09
N TYR A 178 18.37 -2.42 -6.75
CA TYR A 178 18.50 -1.92 -5.39
C TYR A 178 17.33 -1.00 -5.06
N LEU A 179 16.52 -1.40 -4.08
CA LEU A 179 15.40 -0.62 -3.56
C LEU A 179 15.87 0.20 -2.36
N HIS A 180 15.89 1.51 -2.53
CA HIS A 180 16.15 2.49 -1.48
C HIS A 180 14.80 2.93 -0.91
N ARG A 181 14.67 2.85 0.41
CA ARG A 181 13.43 3.18 1.14
C ARG A 181 13.75 4.30 2.12
N LEU A 182 13.66 5.52 1.62
CA LEU A 182 14.01 6.73 2.35
C LEU A 182 12.75 7.22 3.09
N GLY A 183 12.95 7.83 4.24
CA GLY A 183 11.91 8.69 4.80
C GLY A 183 12.16 10.09 4.28
N ASP A 184 11.09 10.83 4.10
CA ASP A 184 11.16 12.20 3.62
C ASP A 184 11.77 13.12 4.67
N GLU A 185 11.95 14.39 4.33
CA GLU A 185 12.58 15.34 5.24
C GLU A 185 11.81 15.46 6.57
N GLY A 186 12.55 15.42 7.68
CA GLY A 186 12.02 15.61 9.02
C GLY A 186 11.79 14.32 9.82
N ARG A 187 11.00 14.45 10.88
CA ARG A 187 10.80 13.40 11.88
C ARG A 187 9.60 12.53 11.52
N GLY A 188 9.71 11.23 11.75
CA GLY A 188 8.63 10.27 11.48
C GLY A 188 7.61 10.11 12.60
N CYS A 189 6.62 9.25 12.34
CA CYS A 189 5.52 8.94 13.25
C CYS A 189 5.90 8.09 14.49
N TYR A 190 7.10 7.51 14.52
CA TYR A 190 7.52 6.60 15.57
C TYR A 190 9.05 6.49 15.68
N LYS A 191 9.51 6.11 16.88
CA LYS A 191 10.89 5.69 17.15
C LYS A 191 10.90 4.35 17.88
N ARG A 192 11.96 3.58 17.68
CA ARG A 192 12.14 2.27 18.33
C ARG A 192 12.35 2.50 19.82
N ARG A 193 11.56 1.83 20.66
CA ARG A 193 11.76 1.76 22.11
C ARG A 193 12.82 0.72 22.42
N VAL A 194 13.78 1.10 23.25
CA VAL A 194 14.71 0.16 23.88
C VAL A 194 14.16 -0.16 25.26
N VAL A 195 13.87 -1.43 25.52
CA VAL A 195 13.34 -1.91 26.81
C VAL A 195 14.30 -2.97 27.33
N THR A 196 14.85 -2.74 28.53
CA THR A 196 15.86 -3.62 29.16
C THR A 196 15.44 -4.15 30.52
N THR A 197 14.37 -3.63 31.10
CA THR A 197 13.82 -4.07 32.39
C THR A 197 12.38 -4.50 32.21
N TYR A 198 11.89 -5.40 33.07
CA TYR A 198 10.54 -5.95 32.95
C TYR A 198 9.47 -4.85 33.11
N GLU A 199 8.72 -4.62 32.03
CA GLU A 199 7.59 -3.69 31.94
C GLU A 199 6.25 -4.43 31.68
N GLY A 200 6.28 -5.77 31.67
CA GLY A 200 5.14 -6.63 31.35
C GLY A 200 5.47 -7.70 30.30
N ASP A 201 4.58 -8.68 30.15
CA ASP A 201 4.85 -9.86 29.30
C ASP A 201 4.89 -9.52 27.80
N ILE A 202 4.14 -8.51 27.37
CA ILE A 202 4.15 -8.01 25.99
C ILE A 202 4.14 -6.49 26.03
N VAL A 203 5.17 -5.85 25.47
CA VAL A 203 5.28 -4.38 25.43
C VAL A 203 5.56 -3.86 24.01
N PRO A 204 5.05 -2.68 23.63
CA PRO A 204 5.32 -2.10 22.33
C PRO A 204 6.81 -1.87 22.07
N SER A 205 7.30 -2.22 20.88
CA SER A 205 8.68 -1.93 20.47
C SER A 205 8.86 -0.57 19.83
N TYR A 206 7.78 0.20 19.70
CA TYR A 206 7.80 1.56 19.20
C TYR A 206 6.99 2.47 20.10
N GLU A 207 7.44 3.71 20.20
CA GLU A 207 6.70 4.83 20.78
C GLU A 207 6.34 5.78 19.65
N HIS A 208 5.18 6.40 19.79
CA HIS A 208 4.64 7.34 18.81
C HIS A 208 5.28 8.71 18.95
N THR A 209 5.52 9.36 17.82
CA THR A 209 6.05 10.72 17.75
C THR A 209 5.27 11.51 16.71
N GLN A 210 5.01 12.78 16.98
CA GLN A 210 4.42 13.65 15.97
C GLN A 210 5.43 13.87 14.83
N PRO A 211 5.04 13.63 13.56
CA PRO A 211 5.91 13.90 12.43
C PRO A 211 6.10 15.41 12.23
N THR A 212 7.16 15.78 11.52
CA THR A 212 7.47 17.18 11.14
C THR A 212 8.11 17.23 9.75
N GLY A 213 8.11 18.40 9.11
CA GLY A 213 8.65 18.56 7.76
C GLY A 213 7.77 17.85 6.73
N SER A 214 8.35 17.45 5.61
CA SER A 214 7.66 16.69 4.56
C SER A 214 7.01 15.41 5.10
N ARG A 215 7.64 14.75 6.08
CA ARG A 215 7.04 13.56 6.73
C ARG A 215 5.69 13.78 7.43
N ALA A 216 5.26 15.02 7.61
CA ALA A 216 3.97 15.37 8.20
C ALA A 216 2.89 15.70 7.15
N ASP A 217 3.20 15.71 5.86
CA ASP A 217 2.27 16.18 4.83
C ASP A 217 1.06 15.27 4.63
N VAL A 218 1.22 13.96 4.86
CA VAL A 218 0.16 12.97 4.68
C VAL A 218 -0.50 12.64 6.02
N LYS A 219 -1.68 13.20 6.24
CA LYS A 219 -2.59 12.77 7.30
C LYS A 219 -3.30 11.50 6.88
N ALA A 220 -3.55 10.61 7.83
CA ALA A 220 -4.32 9.40 7.56
C ALA A 220 -5.01 8.85 8.80
N LYS A 221 -6.19 8.28 8.61
CA LYS A 221 -6.91 7.56 9.67
C LYS A 221 -7.59 6.31 9.16
N GLY A 222 -7.45 5.23 9.92
CA GLY A 222 -8.05 3.94 9.68
C GLY A 222 -9.04 3.54 10.76
N ASN A 223 -10.09 2.85 10.36
CA ASN A 223 -11.04 2.20 11.25
C ASN A 223 -11.36 0.79 10.75
N TRP A 224 -11.43 -0.16 11.68
CA TRP A 224 -11.77 -1.55 11.40
C TRP A 224 -13.14 -1.87 11.97
N ASP A 225 -14.05 -2.36 11.12
CA ASP A 225 -15.48 -2.55 11.43
C ASP A 225 -15.85 -3.99 11.87
N GLY A 226 -14.86 -4.85 12.06
CA GLY A 226 -15.08 -6.29 12.30
C GLY A 226 -14.76 -7.17 11.09
N LYS A 227 -14.75 -6.60 9.88
CA LYS A 227 -14.63 -7.35 8.62
C LYS A 227 -13.73 -6.66 7.60
N SER A 228 -13.56 -5.35 7.71
CA SER A 228 -12.82 -4.53 6.77
C SER A 228 -12.11 -3.40 7.48
N TRP A 229 -10.98 -2.99 6.91
CA TRP A 229 -10.40 -1.68 7.16
C TRP A 229 -11.00 -0.67 6.19
N THR A 230 -11.30 0.53 6.69
CA THR A 230 -11.49 1.75 5.91
C THR A 230 -10.39 2.72 6.32
N VAL A 231 -9.61 3.20 5.36
CA VAL A 231 -8.49 4.12 5.57
C VAL A 231 -8.67 5.34 4.69
N GLU A 232 -8.59 6.52 5.29
CA GLU A 232 -8.66 7.81 4.61
C GLU A 232 -7.30 8.50 4.68
N PHE A 233 -6.92 9.16 3.59
CA PHE A 233 -5.72 9.97 3.44
C PHE A 233 -6.09 11.39 3.05
N GLU A 234 -5.34 12.37 3.56
CA GLU A 234 -5.38 13.78 3.16
C GLU A 234 -3.95 14.25 2.94
N ARG A 235 -3.71 14.93 1.83
CA ARG A 235 -2.45 15.65 1.57
C ARG A 235 -2.74 16.89 0.75
N LYS A 236 -1.96 17.95 0.92
CA LYS A 236 -1.99 19.10 -0.01
C LYS A 236 -1.73 18.65 -1.45
N LEU A 237 -2.37 19.28 -2.42
CA LEU A 237 -2.13 19.05 -3.85
C LEU A 237 -0.67 19.34 -4.21
N ASN A 238 -0.11 20.42 -3.66
CA ASN A 238 1.31 20.75 -3.74
C ASN A 238 1.86 21.01 -2.34
N THR A 239 2.82 20.19 -1.91
CA THR A 239 3.48 20.30 -0.60
C THR A 239 4.66 21.28 -0.64
N GLY A 240 5.24 21.49 -1.83
CA GLY A 240 6.46 22.29 -2.03
C GLY A 240 7.76 21.51 -1.79
N HIS A 241 7.68 20.20 -1.57
CA HIS A 241 8.81 19.31 -1.29
C HIS A 241 9.19 18.47 -2.54
N ASP A 242 10.48 18.35 -2.84
CA ASP A 242 11.00 17.67 -4.05
C ASP A 242 10.95 16.13 -3.97
N ASP A 243 10.73 15.62 -2.77
CA ASP A 243 10.44 14.23 -2.42
C ASP A 243 8.97 13.84 -2.66
N ASP A 244 8.09 14.81 -2.93
CA ASP A 244 6.66 14.59 -3.14
C ASP A 244 6.22 14.81 -4.59
N ILE A 245 5.19 14.09 -5.00
CA ILE A 245 4.54 14.38 -6.27
C ILE A 245 3.64 15.63 -6.15
N ALA A 246 3.83 16.62 -7.03
CA ALA A 246 2.90 17.75 -7.12
C ALA A 246 1.70 17.43 -8.02
N PHE A 247 0.49 17.52 -7.45
CA PHE A 247 -0.77 17.45 -8.17
C PHE A 247 -1.22 18.84 -8.61
N ASP A 248 -1.49 18.95 -9.90
CA ASP A 248 -2.11 20.09 -10.55
C ASP A 248 -3.40 19.62 -11.25
N PRO A 249 -4.58 19.88 -10.66
CA PRO A 249 -5.87 19.59 -11.28
C PRO A 249 -6.09 20.33 -12.62
N SER A 250 -5.47 21.50 -12.81
CA SER A 250 -5.66 22.33 -14.01
C SER A 250 -4.92 21.77 -15.24
N ALA A 251 -3.82 21.03 -15.02
CA ALA A 251 -3.03 20.41 -16.08
C ALA A 251 -3.76 19.28 -16.83
N LYS A 252 -4.89 18.79 -16.32
CA LYS A 252 -5.65 17.64 -16.89
C LYS A 252 -4.79 16.41 -17.20
N LYS A 253 -3.69 16.25 -16.44
CA LYS A 253 -2.76 15.12 -16.59
C LYS A 253 -3.24 13.90 -15.79
N ARG A 254 -2.75 12.72 -16.19
CA ARG A 254 -2.96 11.46 -15.46
C ARG A 254 -1.76 11.21 -14.55
N TYR A 255 -2.01 10.77 -13.32
CA TYR A 255 -0.96 10.43 -12.36
C TYR A 255 -0.95 8.92 -12.14
N LEU A 256 0.12 8.27 -12.56
CA LEU A 256 0.29 6.82 -12.38
C LEU A 256 0.55 6.52 -10.90
N PHE A 257 -0.17 5.53 -10.37
CA PHE A 257 0.04 5.02 -9.02
C PHE A 257 -0.29 3.53 -8.91
N GLY A 258 0.05 2.96 -7.76
CA GLY A 258 -0.33 1.60 -7.37
C GLY A 258 -0.60 1.52 -5.87
N VAL A 259 -1.27 0.45 -5.44
CA VAL A 259 -1.64 0.24 -4.03
C VAL A 259 -1.21 -1.13 -3.52
N SER A 260 -1.09 -1.28 -2.21
CA SER A 260 -0.86 -2.58 -1.56
C SER A 260 -1.34 -2.63 -0.11
N ILE A 261 -1.95 -3.75 0.29
CA ILE A 261 -2.47 -3.98 1.67
C ILE A 261 -1.49 -4.77 2.57
N TYR A 262 -0.43 -5.35 2.00
CA TYR A 262 0.54 -6.16 2.75
C TYR A 262 1.96 -5.58 2.74
N GLY A 263 2.04 -4.27 2.55
CA GLY A 263 3.29 -3.52 2.57
C GLY A 263 4.16 -3.67 1.32
N LEU A 264 5.24 -2.89 1.27
CA LEU A 264 6.08 -2.72 0.09
C LEU A 264 7.51 -3.20 0.32
N TYR A 265 7.71 -4.32 1.04
CA TYR A 265 9.05 -4.74 1.48
C TYR A 265 9.75 -5.74 0.55
N GLY A 266 9.14 -6.10 -0.58
CA GLY A 266 9.81 -6.91 -1.61
C GLY A 266 10.24 -8.30 -1.12
N GLU A 267 9.66 -8.79 -0.03
CA GLU A 267 9.93 -10.15 0.44
C GLU A 267 9.40 -11.15 -0.60
N PRO A 268 10.10 -12.28 -0.81
CA PRO A 268 9.57 -13.40 -1.57
C PRO A 268 8.20 -13.80 -1.02
N ILE A 269 7.35 -14.31 -1.91
CA ILE A 269 6.08 -14.89 -1.49
C ILE A 269 6.39 -16.12 -0.64
N ASP A 270 5.85 -16.13 0.57
CA ASP A 270 5.98 -17.20 1.54
C ASP A 270 4.59 -17.60 2.01
N ASN A 271 4.08 -18.69 1.41
CA ASN A 271 2.75 -19.23 1.69
C ASN A 271 2.68 -19.97 3.04
N SER A 272 3.81 -20.20 3.72
CA SER A 272 3.82 -20.86 5.03
C SER A 272 3.46 -19.90 6.18
N LYS A 273 3.55 -18.59 5.94
CA LYS A 273 3.27 -17.58 6.97
C LYS A 273 1.78 -17.30 7.08
N GLU A 274 1.31 -17.25 8.31
CA GLU A 274 -0.06 -16.87 8.68
C GLU A 274 -0.35 -15.37 8.43
N TYR A 275 0.69 -14.54 8.37
CA TYR A 275 0.57 -13.11 8.04
C TYR A 275 1.32 -12.79 6.76
N LEU A 276 0.73 -11.90 5.96
CA LEU A 276 1.25 -11.55 4.64
C LEU A 276 2.09 -10.27 4.65
N TYR A 277 2.24 -9.61 5.80
CA TYR A 277 3.06 -8.40 5.94
C TYR A 277 4.44 -8.56 5.29
N GLY A 278 4.79 -7.61 4.43
CA GLY A 278 6.02 -7.58 3.64
C GLY A 278 5.92 -8.28 2.28
N GLN A 279 4.85 -9.04 2.04
CA GLN A 279 4.62 -9.78 0.80
C GLN A 279 3.67 -9.07 -0.17
N GLY A 280 3.32 -7.80 0.08
CA GLY A 280 2.45 -7.03 -0.80
C GLY A 280 3.00 -6.87 -2.23
N ARG A 281 2.08 -6.72 -3.18
CA ARG A 281 2.36 -6.56 -4.61
C ARG A 281 1.53 -5.40 -5.15
N ILE A 282 2.16 -4.55 -5.96
CA ILE A 282 1.42 -3.65 -6.86
C ILE A 282 1.03 -4.48 -8.07
N SER A 283 -0.25 -4.77 -8.18
CA SER A 283 -0.87 -5.65 -9.18
C SER A 283 -1.24 -4.91 -10.46
N GLU A 284 -1.88 -3.75 -10.30
CA GLU A 284 -2.51 -3.01 -11.39
C GLU A 284 -1.90 -1.63 -11.55
N LYS A 285 -1.85 -1.14 -12.80
CA LYS A 285 -1.56 0.26 -13.08
C LYS A 285 -2.83 1.08 -12.84
N LEU A 286 -2.77 1.99 -11.89
CA LEU A 286 -3.88 2.89 -11.59
C LEU A 286 -3.52 4.30 -12.02
N TYR A 287 -4.52 5.07 -12.45
CA TYR A 287 -4.33 6.46 -12.85
C TYR A 287 -5.28 7.36 -12.09
N LEU A 288 -4.76 8.38 -11.41
CA LEU A 288 -5.59 9.45 -10.85
C LEU A 288 -5.82 10.50 -11.94
N ILE A 289 -7.06 10.97 -12.07
CA ILE A 289 -7.41 12.18 -12.81
C ILE A 289 -8.30 13.07 -11.95
N PHE A 290 -8.26 14.38 -12.20
CA PHE A 290 -9.11 15.37 -11.53
C PHE A 290 -10.26 15.79 -12.44
N LYS A 291 -11.47 15.94 -11.87
CA LYS A 291 -12.67 16.41 -12.57
C LYS A 291 -13.44 17.48 -11.80
#